data_AF-T1DHW5-F1
#
_entry.id   AF-T1DHW5-F1
#
_cell.length_a   1.000
_cell.length_b   1.000
_cell.length_c   1.000
_cell.angle_alpha   90.00
_cell.angle_beta   90.00
_cell.angle_gamma   90.00
#
_symmetry.space_group_name_H-M   'P 1'
#
loop_
_entity.id
_entity.type
_entity.pdbx_description
1 polymer ?
#
loop_
_entity_poly.entity_id
_entity_poly.type
_entity_poly.pdbx_seq_one_letter_code
_entity_poly.pdbx_strand_id
1 'polypeptide(L)' 'MTRSEHRAPHSCPVCGEPLHVTRLSCHGCGTELSGDFETCEFCAMGREDRDLLKIFLG' A
#
# COMPACT_ATOMS: atom_id res chain seq x y z
N MET A 1 18.67 -7.34 -9.34
CA MET A 1 17.64 -6.45 -9.91
C MET A 1 16.88 -5.82 -8.74
N THR A 2 17.30 -4.63 -8.29
CA THR A 2 16.61 -3.90 -7.23
C THR A 2 15.34 -3.29 -7.81
N ARG A 3 14.18 -3.93 -7.60
CA ARG A 3 12.88 -3.37 -8.01
C ARG A 3 12.65 -2.09 -7.20
N SER A 4 12.53 -0.96 -7.88
CA SER A 4 11.99 0.25 -7.29
C SER A 4 10.57 -0.06 -6.82
N GLU A 5 10.38 -0.12 -5.50
CA GLU A 5 9.07 -0.24 -4.85
C GLU A 5 8.28 1.04 -5.13
N HIS A 6 7.52 1.04 -6.24
CA HIS A 6 6.62 2.15 -6.54
C HIS A 6 5.43 2.03 -5.62
N ARG A 7 5.17 3.09 -4.85
CA ARG A 7 4.03 3.13 -3.95
C ARG A 7 2.76 3.20 -4.78
N ALA A 8 1.78 2.34 -4.45
CA ALA A 8 0.47 2.42 -5.06
C ALA A 8 -0.15 3.81 -4.77
N PRO A 9 -0.76 4.47 -5.77
CA PRO A 9 -1.52 5.68 -5.55
C PRO A 9 -2.74 5.40 -4.67
N HIS A 10 -3.09 6.35 -3.81
CA HIS A 10 -4.24 6.24 -2.89
C HIS A 10 -5.54 6.73 -3.48
N SER A 11 -5.47 7.57 -4.52
CA SER A 11 -6.62 8.17 -5.16
C SER A 11 -6.63 7.91 -6.66
N CYS A 12 -7.83 7.84 -7.21
CA CYS A 12 -8.06 7.69 -8.64
C CYS A 12 -7.65 8.98 -9.36
N PRO A 13 -6.69 8.96 -10.30
CA PRO A 13 -6.24 10.17 -10.99
C PRO A 13 -7.31 10.77 -11.92
N VAL A 14 -8.44 10.07 -12.14
CA VAL A 14 -9.53 10.51 -13.00
C VAL A 14 -10.62 11.25 -12.20
N CYS A 15 -11.05 10.70 -11.06
CA CYS A 15 -12.16 11.24 -10.27
C CYS A 15 -11.80 11.69 -8.84
N GLY A 16 -10.60 11.38 -8.37
CA GLY A 16 -10.13 11.73 -7.01
C GLY A 16 -10.60 10.79 -5.90
N GLU A 17 -11.52 9.86 -6.19
CA GLU A 17 -12.02 8.88 -5.20
C GLU A 17 -10.91 7.93 -4.71
N PRO A 18 -11.01 7.39 -3.48
CA PRO A 18 -10.06 6.42 -2.95
C PRO A 18 -9.96 5.16 -3.83
N LEU A 19 -8.73 4.71 -4.09
CA LEU A 19 -8.48 3.43 -4.74
C LEU A 19 -8.55 2.31 -3.71
N HIS A 20 -9.16 1.18 -4.06
CA HIS A 20 -9.17 -0.04 -3.26
C HIS A 20 -8.16 -1.07 -3.81
N VAL A 21 -7.52 -1.83 -2.93
CA VAL A 21 -6.64 -2.92 -3.36
C VAL A 21 -7.50 -4.09 -3.78
N THR A 22 -7.38 -4.52 -5.04
CA THR A 22 -8.19 -5.63 -5.56
C THR A 22 -7.41 -6.92 -5.83
N ARG A 23 -6.08 -6.83 -5.80
CA ARG A 23 -5.20 -7.98 -6.06
C ARG A 23 -3.90 -7.91 -5.27
N LEU A 24 -3.54 -9.02 -4.66
CA LEU A 24 -2.29 -9.25 -3.93
C LEU A 24 -1.49 -10.37 -4.60
N SER A 25 -0.17 -10.25 -4.63
CA SER A 25 0.73 -11.26 -5.19
C SER A 25 1.81 -11.65 -4.18
N CYS A 26 1.98 -12.95 -3.94
CA CYS A 26 3.04 -13.48 -3.11
C CYS A 26 4.32 -13.69 -3.91
N HIS A 27 5.40 -12.99 -3.55
CA HIS A 27 6.70 -13.17 -4.20
C HIS A 27 7.39 -14.50 -3.89
N GLY A 28 7.02 -15.20 -2.81
CA GLY A 28 7.64 -16.46 -2.41
C GLY A 28 7.12 -17.68 -3.15
N CYS A 29 5.81 -17.75 -3.40
CA CYS A 29 5.16 -18.91 -4.03
C CYS A 29 4.36 -18.58 -5.30
N GLY A 30 4.24 -17.29 -5.66
CA GLY A 30 3.52 -16.86 -6.86
C GLY A 30 1.99 -16.82 -6.72
N THR A 31 1.43 -17.17 -5.56
CA THR A 31 -0.02 -17.09 -5.33
C THR A 31 -0.55 -15.67 -5.55
N GLU A 32 -1.64 -15.57 -6.30
CA GLU A 32 -2.42 -14.34 -6.46
C GLU A 32 -3.76 -14.47 -5.72
N LEU A 33 -4.14 -13.42 -5.00
CA LEU A 33 -5.43 -13.31 -4.34
C LEU A 33 -6.18 -12.13 -4.94
N SER A 34 -7.42 -12.36 -5.35
CA SER A 34 -8.32 -11.31 -5.84
C SER A 34 -9.53 -11.18 -4.91
N GLY A 35 -9.95 -9.96 -4.64
CA GLY A 35 -11.01 -9.67 -3.67
C GLY A 35 -11.11 -8.16 -3.40
N ASP A 36 -11.97 -7.77 -2.49
CA ASP A 36 -11.97 -6.40 -1.95
C ASP A 36 -11.10 -6.39 -0.69
N PHE A 37 -9.98 -5.70 -0.73
CA PHE A 37 -9.05 -5.59 0.38
C PHE A 37 -9.02 -4.16 0.90
N GLU A 38 -9.03 -4.02 2.22
CA GLU A 38 -8.83 -2.72 2.85
C GLU A 38 -7.48 -2.12 2.45
N THR A 39 -7.50 -0.85 2.09
CA THR A 39 -6.28 -0.08 1.94
C THR A 39 -5.62 0.14 3.28
N CYS A 40 -4.33 -0.16 3.36
CA CYS A 40 -3.56 0.07 4.57
C CYS A 40 -3.57 1.56 4.96
N GLU A 41 -4.14 1.85 6.14
CA GLU A 41 -4.33 3.20 6.70
C GLU A 41 -3.02 4.02 6.73
N PHE A 42 -1.89 3.35 6.94
CA PHE A 42 -0.57 3.97 7.04
C PHE A 42 0.23 3.94 5.73
N CYS A 43 -0.29 3.24 4.72
CA CYS A 43 0.40 3.08 3.45
C CYS A 43 0.25 4.29 2.53
N ALA A 44 -0.50 5.32 2.95
CA ALA A 44 -0.54 6.65 2.35
C ALA A 44 0.43 7.64 2.99
N MET A 45 0.87 7.37 4.22
CA MET A 45 1.66 8.33 4.98
C MET A 45 3.09 8.46 4.47
N GLY A 46 3.68 9.64 4.59
CA GLY A 46 5.07 9.89 4.25
C GLY A 46 6.04 9.06 5.08
N ARG A 47 7.32 9.09 4.71
CA ARG A 47 8.37 8.35 5.46
C ARG A 47 8.49 8.87 6.90
N GLU A 48 8.37 10.19 7.07
CA GLU A 48 8.47 10.91 8.35
C GLU A 48 7.33 10.54 9.31
N ASP A 49 6.08 10.58 8.85
CA ASP A 49 4.90 10.23 9.65
C ASP A 49 4.96 8.78 10.17
N ARG A 50 5.46 7.86 9.35
CA ARG A 50 5.62 6.45 9.75
C ARG A 50 6.74 6.27 10.77
N ASP A 51 7.81 7.05 10.68
CA ASP A 51 8.90 6.98 11.65
C ASP A 51 8.48 7.60 12.99
N LEU A 52 7.59 8.60 13.00
CA LEU A 52 6.92 9.06 14.22
C LEU A 52 6.08 7.94 14.85
N LEU A 53 5.26 7.23 14.09
CA LEU A 53 4.46 6.11 14.64
C LEU A 53 5.31 5.04 15.33
N LYS A 54 6.51 4.74 14.80
CA LYS A 54 7.41 3.77 15.44
C LYS A 54 7.94 4.23 16.79
N ILE A 55 8.05 5.53 17.03
CA ILE A 55 8.50 6.08 18.31
C ILE A 55 7.39 5.93 19.36
N PHE A 56 6.12 6.07 18.97
CA PHE A 56 4.99 6.05 19.90
C PHE A 56 4.36 4.67 20.10
N LEU A 57 4.45 3.76 19.12
CA LEU A 57 3.85 2.42 19.16
C LEU A 57 4.87 1.30 19.37
N GLY A 58 6.14 1.65 19.58
CA GLY A 58 7.27 0.73 19.78
C GLY A 58 7.48 0.33 21.24
#